data_AF-A0A4R5EYV9-F1
#
_entry.id   AF-A0A4R5EYV9-F1
#
_cell.length_a   1.000
_cell.length_b   1.000
_cell.length_c   1.000
_cell.angle_alpha   90.00
_cell.angle_beta   90.00
_cell.angle_gamma   90.00
#
_symmetry.space_group_name_H-M   'P 1'
#
loop_
_entity.id
_entity.type
_entity.pdbx_description
1 polymer ?
#
loop_
_entity_poly.entity_id
_entity_poly.type
_entity_poly.pdbx_seq_one_letter_code
_entity_poly.pdbx_strand_id
1 'polypeptide(L)'
;MSVSRLSALLSAVLLVLSLIATPARAATPGDVVSARPTTVYLLPGKLLEVPVNAWHVLYHSTSATGSLNTVSGTLLVPKSRYPLGTRPVVGYAVGTHGLGDQCAPSVSMAQGREAELALVSLLLLKGFAVAITDYEGLGTPGPHTYMAGISQGHAVLDSVRAATRVPGAGLSNRAPVAVMGYSQGGASAGWAAQLQPAYAPELRLRAVAAGGVPADLHAVARHLDGGDDFGLAAAAGAGLDAAYPELDLDADLNDRGRALLADAAGDCVGDLDKLAGLRFSDLSPIDLLGQPKWQARLAENRLGSVAPRVPMLLYHATGDQIIPLSVGSALRSQYCRAGVNVRWTKLPAPDHVTGAVEGGPLAVGWLALRLYGLPASGNC
;
A
#
# COMPACT_ATOMS: atom_id res chain seq x y z
N MET A 1 40.18 -72.01 45.83
CA MET A 1 40.24 -70.61 45.34
C MET A 1 40.21 -70.65 43.82
N SER A 2 39.41 -69.76 43.19
CA SER A 2 38.92 -69.83 41.80
C SER A 2 37.81 -70.88 41.62
N VAL A 3 36.65 -70.63 41.00
CA VAL A 3 36.46 -70.15 39.61
C VAL A 3 35.12 -69.43 39.37
N SER A 4 35.23 -68.31 38.63
CA SER A 4 34.38 -67.61 37.64
C SER A 4 32.86 -67.40 37.80
N ARG A 5 32.44 -66.14 37.56
CA ARG A 5 31.08 -65.69 37.26
C ARG A 5 31.11 -64.53 36.24
N LEU A 6 30.03 -64.45 35.44
CA LEU A 6 29.55 -63.33 34.60
C LEU A 6 30.37 -63.00 33.32
N SER A 7 29.80 -62.54 32.20
CA SER A 7 28.43 -62.43 31.66
C SER A 7 28.56 -61.86 30.24
N ALA A 8 27.65 -62.25 29.34
CA ALA A 8 27.61 -61.83 27.94
C ALA A 8 27.29 -60.32 27.77
N LEU A 9 27.99 -59.67 26.83
CA LEU A 9 27.66 -58.34 26.33
C LEU A 9 26.71 -58.45 25.12
N LEU A 10 25.54 -57.82 25.21
CA LEU A 10 24.72 -57.43 24.05
C LEU A 10 24.91 -55.92 23.83
N SER A 11 25.45 -55.52 22.69
CA SER A 11 25.50 -54.13 22.24
C SER A 11 24.23 -53.78 21.46
N ALA A 12 23.42 -52.87 22.00
CA ALA A 12 22.31 -52.25 21.28
C ALA A 12 22.84 -51.12 20.38
N VAL A 13 22.53 -51.20 19.08
CA VAL A 13 22.82 -50.13 18.11
C VAL A 13 21.69 -49.10 18.18
N LEU A 14 21.98 -47.90 18.68
CA LEU A 14 21.07 -46.74 18.54
C LEU A 14 21.25 -46.13 17.15
N LEU A 15 20.20 -46.17 16.34
CA LEU A 15 20.11 -45.44 15.09
C LEU A 15 19.77 -43.96 15.41
N VAL A 16 20.78 -43.09 15.43
CA VAL A 16 20.57 -41.64 15.52
C VAL A 16 20.17 -41.12 14.14
N LEU A 17 18.89 -40.83 13.93
CA LEU A 17 18.47 -40.01 12.78
C LEU A 17 18.95 -38.58 13.00
N SER A 18 20.05 -38.22 12.36
CA SER A 18 20.46 -36.82 12.22
C SER A 18 19.44 -36.08 11.35
N LEU A 19 18.58 -35.29 11.98
CA LEU A 19 17.84 -34.22 11.32
C LEU A 19 18.89 -33.25 10.73
N ILE A 20 19.11 -33.32 9.42
CA ILE A 20 19.82 -32.27 8.70
C ILE A 20 18.91 -31.05 8.75
N ALA A 21 19.09 -30.21 9.77
CA ALA A 21 18.48 -28.90 9.81
C ALA A 21 19.06 -28.10 8.64
N THR A 22 18.31 -28.00 7.55
CA THR A 22 18.59 -27.02 6.50
C THR A 22 18.63 -25.65 7.16
N PRO A 23 19.67 -24.83 6.96
CA PRO A 23 19.75 -23.52 7.58
C PRO A 23 18.52 -22.71 7.17
N ALA A 24 17.80 -22.17 8.15
CA ALA A 24 16.66 -21.30 7.91
C ALA A 24 17.16 -20.09 7.10
N ARG A 25 16.63 -19.91 5.88
CA ARG A 25 16.94 -18.73 5.07
C ARG A 25 16.42 -17.49 5.79
N ALA A 26 17.21 -16.42 5.82
CA ALA A 26 16.78 -15.13 6.34
C ALA A 26 15.49 -14.66 5.64
N ALA A 27 14.56 -14.12 6.43
CA ALA A 27 13.33 -13.52 5.91
C ALA A 27 13.66 -12.38 4.96
N THR A 28 12.95 -12.31 3.85
CA THR A 28 13.11 -11.29 2.82
C THR A 28 11.76 -10.67 2.47
N PRO A 29 11.76 -9.44 1.91
CA PRO A 29 10.53 -8.81 1.48
C PRO A 29 9.68 -9.69 0.53
N GLY A 30 8.37 -9.66 0.77
CA GLY A 30 7.37 -10.50 0.12
C GLY A 30 7.27 -11.93 0.67
N ASP A 31 8.08 -12.35 1.65
CA ASP A 31 7.89 -13.65 2.28
C ASP A 31 6.62 -13.66 3.11
N VAL A 32 5.83 -14.74 2.96
CA VAL A 32 4.57 -14.92 3.68
C VAL A 32 4.90 -15.39 5.10
N VAL A 33 4.51 -14.58 6.09
CA VAL A 33 4.56 -14.93 7.52
C VAL A 33 3.39 -15.85 7.86
N SER A 34 2.18 -15.49 7.40
CA SER A 34 1.01 -16.36 7.49
C SER A 34 0.00 -16.02 6.40
N ALA A 35 -0.75 -17.02 5.94
CA ALA A 35 -1.88 -16.83 5.03
C ALA A 35 -3.05 -17.67 5.53
N ARG A 36 -4.11 -16.99 6.00
CA ARG A 36 -5.30 -17.64 6.55
C ARG A 36 -6.47 -17.39 5.61
N PRO A 37 -7.23 -18.43 5.20
CA PRO A 37 -8.47 -18.22 4.48
C PRO A 37 -9.37 -17.24 5.22
N THR A 38 -10.00 -16.33 4.47
CA THR A 38 -10.95 -15.36 5.01
C THR A 38 -12.15 -15.24 4.07
N THR A 39 -13.20 -14.56 4.52
CA THR A 39 -14.35 -14.21 3.70
C THR A 39 -14.42 -12.70 3.58
N VAL A 40 -14.62 -12.21 2.35
CA VAL A 40 -14.87 -10.80 2.07
C VAL A 40 -16.34 -10.61 1.77
N TYR A 41 -16.92 -9.56 2.35
CA TYR A 41 -18.33 -9.23 2.18
C TYR A 41 -18.48 -7.95 1.38
N LEU A 42 -19.55 -7.84 0.59
CA LEU A 42 -19.85 -6.63 -0.18
C LEU A 42 -20.49 -5.53 0.68
N LEU A 43 -21.27 -5.94 1.67
CA LEU A 43 -22.07 -5.05 2.50
C LEU A 43 -21.94 -5.42 3.98
N PRO A 44 -22.17 -4.45 4.89
CA PRO A 44 -22.20 -4.72 6.33
C PRO A 44 -23.22 -5.81 6.70
N GLY A 45 -23.02 -6.43 7.86
CA GLY A 45 -23.90 -7.51 8.33
C GLY A 45 -23.59 -8.88 7.70
N LYS A 46 -22.53 -8.98 6.89
CA LYS A 46 -22.03 -10.25 6.32
C LYS A 46 -23.06 -11.01 5.48
N LEU A 47 -23.97 -10.26 4.84
CA LEU A 47 -25.11 -10.82 4.11
C LEU A 47 -24.76 -11.30 2.70
N LEU A 48 -23.75 -10.69 2.06
CA LEU A 48 -23.38 -10.97 0.68
C LEU A 48 -21.87 -11.19 0.57
N GLU A 49 -21.47 -12.44 0.37
CA GLU A 49 -20.08 -12.84 0.16
C GLU A 49 -19.62 -12.51 -1.26
N VAL A 50 -18.39 -12.01 -1.38
CA VAL A 50 -17.74 -11.88 -2.68
C VAL A 50 -17.29 -13.28 -3.14
N PRO A 51 -17.67 -13.76 -4.34
CA PRO A 51 -17.46 -15.15 -4.76
C PRO A 51 -16.02 -15.44 -5.24
N VAL A 52 -15.04 -15.18 -4.39
CA VAL A 52 -13.60 -15.38 -4.64
C VAL A 52 -13.01 -16.36 -3.61
N ASN A 53 -11.81 -16.86 -3.89
CA ASN A 53 -10.96 -17.39 -2.83
C ASN A 53 -10.23 -16.19 -2.20
N ALA A 54 -10.27 -16.07 -0.88
CA ALA A 54 -9.68 -14.95 -0.17
C ALA A 54 -8.76 -15.43 0.97
N TRP A 55 -7.68 -14.69 1.18
CA TRP A 55 -6.76 -14.90 2.29
C TRP A 55 -6.46 -13.57 2.97
N HIS A 56 -6.46 -13.58 4.30
CA HIS A 56 -5.75 -12.58 5.09
C HIS A 56 -4.27 -12.99 5.14
N VAL A 57 -3.38 -12.10 4.72
CA VAL A 57 -1.96 -12.40 4.55
C VAL A 57 -1.14 -11.47 5.44
N LEU A 58 -0.26 -12.04 6.26
CA LEU A 58 0.85 -11.32 6.86
C LEU A 58 2.10 -11.61 6.04
N TYR A 59 2.82 -10.57 5.64
CA TYR A 59 4.02 -10.70 4.83
C TYR A 59 5.11 -9.71 5.27
N HIS A 60 6.36 -10.06 5.00
CA HIS A 60 7.49 -9.18 5.24
C HIS A 60 7.58 -8.07 4.20
N SER A 61 7.85 -6.84 4.63
CA SER A 61 8.09 -5.69 3.76
C SER A 61 9.27 -4.89 4.31
N THR A 62 9.57 -3.74 3.71
CA THR A 62 10.66 -2.85 4.12
C THR A 62 10.11 -1.47 4.47
N SER A 63 10.46 -0.96 5.65
CA SER A 63 10.07 0.38 6.11
C SER A 63 10.72 1.48 5.27
N ALA A 64 10.32 2.72 5.51
CA ALA A 64 10.91 3.89 4.85
C ALA A 64 12.42 4.05 5.11
N THR A 65 12.91 3.55 6.25
CA THR A 65 14.32 3.62 6.66
C THR A 65 15.13 2.36 6.30
N GLY A 66 14.52 1.41 5.59
CA GLY A 66 15.18 0.18 5.14
C GLY A 66 15.13 -1.00 6.12
N SER A 67 14.41 -0.86 7.24
CA SER A 67 14.24 -1.93 8.22
C SER A 67 13.20 -2.95 7.74
N LEU A 68 13.40 -4.23 8.03
CA LEU A 68 12.39 -5.25 7.76
C LEU A 68 11.20 -5.06 8.71
N ASN A 69 9.98 -5.04 8.19
CA ASN A 69 8.75 -4.98 8.96
C ASN A 69 7.79 -6.11 8.55
N THR A 70 6.61 -6.16 9.18
CA THR A 70 5.52 -7.07 8.82
C THR A 70 4.29 -6.24 8.50
N VAL A 71 3.64 -6.53 7.38
CA VAL A 71 2.45 -5.84 6.88
C VAL A 71 1.33 -6.84 6.68
N SER A 72 0.10 -6.44 6.97
CA SER A 72 -1.10 -7.22 6.67
C SER A 72 -1.73 -6.82 5.33
N GLY A 73 -2.62 -7.67 4.83
CA GLY A 73 -3.35 -7.40 3.61
C GLY A 73 -4.30 -8.52 3.24
N THR A 74 -4.99 -8.33 2.13
CA THR A 74 -5.96 -9.28 1.59
C THR A 74 -5.56 -9.71 0.19
N LEU A 75 -5.55 -11.02 -0.07
CA LEU A 75 -5.42 -11.58 -1.41
C LEU A 75 -6.77 -12.09 -1.89
N LEU A 76 -7.23 -11.61 -3.04
CA LEU A 76 -8.47 -12.06 -3.68
C LEU A 76 -8.17 -12.73 -5.02
N VAL A 77 -8.64 -13.96 -5.21
CA VAL A 77 -8.44 -14.74 -6.44
C VAL A 77 -9.78 -15.24 -6.98
N PRO A 78 -10.17 -14.92 -8.22
CA PRO A 78 -11.39 -15.46 -8.82
C PRO A 78 -11.38 -16.99 -8.86
N LYS A 79 -12.51 -17.61 -8.47
CA LYS A 79 -12.68 -19.07 -8.42
C LYS A 79 -12.59 -19.73 -9.80
N SER A 80 -13.02 -19.02 -10.85
CA SER A 80 -12.94 -19.50 -12.24
C SER A 80 -11.49 -19.52 -12.73
N ARG A 81 -11.14 -20.49 -13.58
CA ARG A 81 -9.83 -20.52 -14.24
C ARG A 81 -9.64 -19.29 -15.12
N TYR A 82 -8.42 -18.76 -15.19
CA TYR A 82 -8.09 -17.68 -16.11
C TYR A 82 -7.80 -18.25 -17.52
N PRO A 83 -8.51 -17.83 -18.58
CA PRO A 83 -8.44 -18.49 -19.87
C PRO A 83 -7.24 -18.08 -20.74
N LEU A 84 -6.58 -16.95 -20.43
CA LEU A 84 -5.51 -16.37 -21.27
C LEU A 84 -4.10 -16.71 -20.77
N GLY A 85 -3.91 -17.88 -20.15
CA GLY A 85 -2.62 -18.35 -19.65
C GLY A 85 -2.36 -17.99 -18.19
N THR A 86 -1.24 -17.35 -17.89
CA THR A 86 -0.88 -16.98 -16.50
C THR A 86 -1.76 -15.83 -16.00
N ARG A 87 -2.53 -16.07 -14.93
CA ARG A 87 -3.40 -15.05 -14.33
C ARG A 87 -2.57 -13.83 -13.88
N PRO A 88 -2.92 -12.61 -14.33
CA PRO A 88 -2.33 -11.38 -13.82
C PRO A 88 -2.59 -11.17 -12.33
N VAL A 89 -1.65 -10.48 -11.67
CA VAL A 89 -1.80 -10.01 -10.29
C VAL A 89 -1.79 -8.48 -10.30
N VAL A 90 -2.79 -7.88 -9.68
CA VAL A 90 -2.88 -6.43 -9.52
C VAL A 90 -2.57 -6.10 -8.08
N GLY A 91 -1.51 -5.34 -7.85
CA GLY A 91 -1.28 -4.68 -6.56
C GLY A 91 -2.25 -3.52 -6.45
N TYR A 92 -3.21 -3.63 -5.53
CA TYR A 92 -4.17 -2.56 -5.28
C TYR A 92 -3.69 -1.76 -4.06
N ALA A 93 -3.32 -0.51 -4.32
CA ALA A 93 -2.92 0.44 -3.33
C ALA A 93 -4.15 1.26 -2.92
N VAL A 94 -4.65 1.01 -1.72
CA VAL A 94 -5.84 1.69 -1.19
C VAL A 94 -5.57 3.16 -0.90
N GLY A 95 -6.62 3.97 -0.96
CA GLY A 95 -6.66 5.31 -0.43
C GLY A 95 -6.65 5.34 1.10
N THR A 96 -6.84 6.53 1.67
CA THR A 96 -6.77 6.77 3.11
C THR A 96 -7.87 6.05 3.86
N HIS A 97 -7.48 5.20 4.81
CA HIS A 97 -8.40 4.47 5.68
C HIS A 97 -8.42 5.00 7.12
N GLY A 98 -7.39 5.75 7.53
CA GLY A 98 -7.22 6.28 8.88
C GLY A 98 -5.89 5.88 9.47
N LEU A 99 -5.76 6.01 10.78
CA LEU A 99 -4.57 5.65 11.55
C LEU A 99 -4.78 4.42 12.44
N GLY A 100 -6.05 4.10 12.77
CA GLY A 100 -6.39 2.97 13.63
C GLY A 100 -6.46 1.62 12.91
N ASP A 101 -5.99 0.56 13.57
CA ASP A 101 -5.99 -0.81 13.06
C ASP A 101 -7.38 -1.34 12.68
N GLN A 102 -8.45 -0.87 13.35
CA GLN A 102 -9.83 -1.29 13.04
C GLN A 102 -10.34 -0.78 11.67
N CYS A 103 -9.63 0.19 11.11
CA CYS A 103 -9.92 0.81 9.82
C CYS A 103 -9.18 0.11 8.67
N ALA A 104 -8.18 -0.73 8.97
CA ALA A 104 -7.36 -1.42 7.98
C ALA A 104 -8.23 -2.08 6.87
N PRO A 105 -7.85 -1.96 5.59
CA PRO A 105 -8.62 -2.52 4.48
C PRO A 105 -8.98 -3.99 4.67
N SER A 106 -8.05 -4.81 5.16
CA SER A 106 -8.30 -6.23 5.43
C SER A 106 -9.41 -6.47 6.47
N VAL A 107 -9.47 -5.63 7.52
CA VAL A 107 -10.54 -5.65 8.52
C VAL A 107 -11.85 -5.18 7.91
N SER A 108 -11.83 -4.07 7.17
CA SER A 108 -13.00 -3.49 6.51
C SER A 108 -13.61 -4.45 5.48
N MET A 109 -12.80 -5.14 4.67
CA MET A 109 -13.24 -6.17 3.72
C MET A 109 -13.92 -7.37 4.42
N ALA A 110 -13.34 -7.86 5.51
CA ALA A 110 -13.91 -8.97 6.29
C ALA A 110 -15.22 -8.61 7.02
N GLN A 111 -15.52 -7.31 7.12
CA GLN A 111 -16.75 -6.80 7.73
C GLN A 111 -17.74 -6.23 6.71
N GLY A 112 -17.38 -6.19 5.42
CA GLY A 112 -18.21 -5.61 4.36
C GLY A 112 -18.33 -4.09 4.41
N ARG A 113 -17.29 -3.42 4.91
CA ARG A 113 -17.20 -1.96 5.06
C ARG A 113 -16.18 -1.31 4.11
N GLU A 114 -15.53 -2.10 3.25
CA GLU A 114 -14.51 -1.60 2.32
C GLU A 114 -15.13 -0.78 1.19
N ALA A 115 -14.88 0.54 1.19
CA ALA A 115 -15.44 1.49 0.24
C ALA A 115 -14.94 1.26 -1.19
N GLU A 116 -13.69 0.79 -1.35
CA GLU A 116 -13.07 0.59 -2.66
C GLU A 116 -13.36 -0.78 -3.27
N LEU A 117 -14.14 -1.64 -2.59
CA LEU A 117 -14.39 -3.00 -3.04
C LEU A 117 -15.10 -3.05 -4.40
N ALA A 118 -15.87 -2.02 -4.74
CA ALA A 118 -16.50 -1.89 -6.06
C ALA A 118 -15.44 -1.79 -7.18
N LEU A 119 -14.38 -1.01 -6.99
CA LEU A 119 -13.27 -0.89 -7.96
C LEU A 119 -12.43 -2.17 -8.01
N VAL A 120 -12.14 -2.76 -6.85
CA VAL A 120 -11.49 -4.08 -6.76
C VAL A 120 -12.31 -5.15 -7.50
N SER A 121 -13.64 -5.10 -7.40
CA SER A 121 -14.54 -6.03 -8.09
C SER A 121 -14.44 -5.91 -9.62
N LEU A 122 -14.20 -4.71 -10.17
CA LEU A 122 -13.99 -4.56 -11.61
C LEU A 122 -12.72 -5.29 -12.09
N LEU A 123 -11.66 -5.32 -11.29
CA LEU A 123 -10.44 -6.10 -11.59
C LEU A 123 -10.71 -7.60 -11.49
N LEU A 124 -11.44 -8.04 -10.45
CA LEU A 124 -11.83 -9.44 -10.27
C LEU A 124 -12.72 -9.94 -11.42
N LEU A 125 -13.64 -9.11 -11.92
CA LEU A 125 -14.50 -9.41 -13.08
C LEU A 125 -13.70 -9.57 -14.38
N LYS A 126 -12.50 -8.99 -14.50
CA LYS A 126 -11.55 -9.27 -15.60
C LYS A 126 -10.80 -10.59 -15.43
N GLY A 127 -11.02 -11.29 -14.31
CA GLY A 127 -10.34 -12.54 -13.97
C GLY A 127 -8.95 -12.33 -13.37
N PHE A 128 -8.58 -11.11 -12.97
CA PHE A 128 -7.29 -10.84 -12.34
C PHE A 128 -7.32 -11.23 -10.85
N ALA A 129 -6.18 -11.63 -10.31
CA ALA A 129 -6.01 -11.68 -8.86
C ALA A 129 -5.67 -10.28 -8.35
N VAL A 130 -6.10 -9.95 -7.14
CA VAL A 130 -5.86 -8.65 -6.53
C VAL A 130 -5.18 -8.85 -5.17
N ALA A 131 -4.00 -8.26 -5.02
CA ALA A 131 -3.26 -8.21 -3.76
C ALA A 131 -3.42 -6.80 -3.17
N ILE A 132 -4.12 -6.71 -2.05
CA ILE A 132 -4.43 -5.45 -1.37
C ILE A 132 -3.56 -5.38 -0.11
N THR A 133 -2.82 -4.30 0.03
CA THR A 133 -1.99 -4.04 1.22
C THR A 133 -2.74 -3.16 2.20
N ASP A 134 -2.56 -3.39 3.49
CA ASP A 134 -3.01 -2.46 4.52
C ASP A 134 -2.00 -1.33 4.77
N TYR A 135 -0.75 -1.48 4.31
CA TYR A 135 0.43 -0.66 4.63
C TYR A 135 1.03 -0.90 6.03
N GLU A 136 2.25 -0.39 6.24
CA GLU A 136 2.97 -0.50 7.50
C GLU A 136 2.20 0.19 8.65
N GLY A 137 2.05 -0.53 9.76
CA GLY A 137 1.42 -0.02 10.98
C GLY A 137 -0.10 0.16 10.88
N LEU A 138 -0.75 -0.41 9.86
CA LEU A 138 -2.21 -0.44 9.75
C LEU A 138 -2.68 -1.90 9.68
N GLY A 139 -3.35 -2.37 10.72
CA GLY A 139 -3.71 -3.78 10.91
C GLY A 139 -2.59 -4.64 11.52
N THR A 140 -1.48 -4.01 11.91
CA THR A 140 -0.30 -4.64 12.51
C THR A 140 0.28 -3.76 13.62
N PRO A 141 0.98 -4.31 14.63
CA PRO A 141 1.51 -3.51 15.74
C PRO A 141 2.37 -2.33 15.30
N GLY A 142 2.16 -1.18 15.97
CA GLY A 142 2.87 0.07 15.71
C GLY A 142 1.96 1.12 15.05
N PRO A 143 2.34 2.41 15.06
CA PRO A 143 1.57 3.47 14.41
C PRO A 143 1.64 3.37 12.89
N HIS A 144 0.53 3.65 12.19
CA HIS A 144 0.51 3.70 10.73
C HIS A 144 1.45 4.79 10.20
N THR A 145 2.37 4.42 9.31
CA THR A 145 3.30 5.35 8.65
C THR A 145 2.64 6.08 7.47
N TYR A 146 1.47 6.69 7.72
CA TYR A 146 0.64 7.32 6.70
C TYR A 146 1.45 8.33 5.86
N MET A 147 1.31 8.25 4.54
CA MET A 147 2.02 9.08 3.54
C MET A 147 3.56 8.92 3.48
N ALA A 148 4.16 7.98 4.23
CA ALA A 148 5.55 7.59 4.02
C ALA A 148 5.70 6.81 2.69
N GLY A 149 5.93 7.55 1.61
CA GLY A 149 5.96 7.09 0.23
C GLY A 149 6.80 5.84 -0.02
N ILE A 150 8.03 5.82 0.50
CA ILE A 150 8.95 4.69 0.35
C ILE A 150 8.37 3.41 0.96
N SER A 151 7.90 3.47 2.21
CA SER A 151 7.28 2.32 2.89
C SER A 151 6.04 1.82 2.16
N GLN A 152 5.14 2.72 1.76
CA GLN A 152 3.92 2.37 1.04
C GLN A 152 4.24 1.70 -0.32
N GLY A 153 5.22 2.21 -1.05
CA GLY A 153 5.66 1.63 -2.31
C GLY A 153 6.25 0.23 -2.14
N HIS A 154 7.06 0.00 -1.11
CA HIS A 154 7.54 -1.35 -0.75
C HIS A 154 6.37 -2.28 -0.41
N ALA A 155 5.45 -1.84 0.45
CA ALA A 155 4.30 -2.63 0.88
C ALA A 155 3.42 -3.09 -0.30
N VAL A 156 3.22 -2.24 -1.32
CA VAL A 156 2.50 -2.60 -2.55
C VAL A 156 3.25 -3.64 -3.39
N LEU A 157 4.57 -3.48 -3.59
CA LEU A 157 5.37 -4.43 -4.36
C LEU A 157 5.48 -5.78 -3.64
N ASP A 158 5.64 -5.75 -2.32
CA ASP A 158 5.78 -6.92 -1.48
C ASP A 158 4.46 -7.67 -1.28
N SER A 159 3.31 -6.99 -1.32
CA SER A 159 2.01 -7.67 -1.35
C SER A 159 1.84 -8.52 -2.62
N VAL A 160 2.32 -8.02 -3.77
CA VAL A 160 2.34 -8.78 -5.03
C VAL A 160 3.29 -9.97 -4.96
N ARG A 161 4.49 -9.79 -4.38
CA ARG A 161 5.42 -10.91 -4.12
C ARG A 161 4.76 -11.97 -3.26
N ALA A 162 4.19 -11.57 -2.13
CA ALA A 162 3.53 -12.44 -1.17
C ALA A 162 2.36 -13.19 -1.81
N ALA A 163 1.55 -12.53 -2.65
CA ALA A 163 0.43 -13.16 -3.35
C ALA A 163 0.85 -14.38 -4.18
N THR A 164 2.02 -14.34 -4.82
CA THR A 164 2.55 -15.47 -5.59
C THR A 164 3.17 -16.59 -4.73
N ARG A 165 3.31 -16.36 -3.42
CA ARG A 165 3.87 -17.28 -2.43
C ARG A 165 2.80 -17.86 -1.48
N VAL A 166 1.56 -17.38 -1.54
CA VAL A 166 0.45 -17.93 -0.73
C VAL A 166 0.12 -19.36 -1.16
N PRO A 167 0.23 -20.35 -0.24
CA PRO A 167 -0.14 -21.73 -0.55
C PRO A 167 -1.62 -21.84 -0.96
N GLY A 168 -1.89 -22.53 -2.07
CA GLY A 168 -3.25 -22.73 -2.58
C GLY A 168 -3.81 -21.57 -3.41
N ALA A 169 -3.12 -20.42 -3.51
CA ALA A 169 -3.57 -19.32 -4.36
C ALA A 169 -3.44 -19.62 -5.87
N GLY A 170 -2.53 -20.53 -6.26
CA GLY A 170 -2.34 -20.94 -7.65
C GLY A 170 -1.79 -19.83 -8.56
N LEU A 171 -1.16 -18.80 -7.98
CA LEU A 171 -0.55 -17.69 -8.71
C LEU A 171 0.92 -17.99 -9.03
N SER A 172 1.40 -17.45 -10.15
CA SER A 172 2.78 -17.65 -10.60
C SER A 172 3.63 -16.41 -10.33
N ASN A 173 4.88 -16.60 -9.91
CA ASN A 173 5.88 -15.52 -9.88
C ASN A 173 6.22 -14.94 -11.27
N ARG A 174 5.76 -15.56 -12.36
CA ARG A 174 5.85 -15.04 -13.74
C ARG A 174 4.58 -14.31 -14.19
N ALA A 175 3.61 -14.09 -13.30
CA ALA A 175 2.39 -13.36 -13.62
C ALA A 175 2.71 -11.95 -14.15
N PRO A 176 1.99 -11.47 -15.18
CA PRO A 176 1.97 -10.04 -15.50
C PRO A 176 1.44 -9.26 -14.30
N VAL A 177 2.12 -8.18 -13.94
CA VAL A 177 1.75 -7.34 -12.80
C VAL A 177 1.27 -5.98 -13.27
N ALA A 178 0.24 -5.46 -12.61
CA ALA A 178 -0.14 -4.06 -12.68
C ALA A 178 -0.31 -3.50 -11.27
N VAL A 179 -0.22 -2.18 -11.12
CA VAL A 179 -0.54 -1.49 -9.87
C VAL A 179 -1.60 -0.44 -10.13
N MET A 180 -2.58 -0.34 -9.22
CA MET A 180 -3.64 0.66 -9.26
C MET A 180 -3.80 1.30 -7.89
N GLY A 181 -4.04 2.61 -7.85
CA GLY A 181 -4.46 3.28 -6.63
C GLY A 181 -4.93 4.72 -6.87
N TYR A 182 -5.64 5.27 -5.89
CA TYR A 182 -6.18 6.63 -5.89
C TYR A 182 -5.89 7.36 -4.58
N SER A 183 -5.71 8.68 -4.58
CA SER A 183 -5.38 9.47 -3.38
C SER A 183 -4.05 9.02 -2.74
N GLN A 184 -4.01 8.67 -1.44
CA GLN A 184 -2.88 7.94 -0.83
C GLN A 184 -2.44 6.77 -1.72
N GLY A 185 -3.37 5.95 -2.17
CA GLY A 185 -3.13 4.84 -3.08
C GLY A 185 -2.52 5.26 -4.41
N GLY A 186 -2.84 6.46 -4.89
CA GLY A 186 -2.23 7.06 -6.07
C GLY A 186 -0.76 7.38 -5.84
N ALA A 187 -0.42 7.95 -4.67
CA ALA A 187 0.97 8.14 -4.28
C ALA A 187 1.71 6.81 -4.10
N SER A 188 1.10 5.84 -3.42
CA SER A 188 1.66 4.49 -3.24
C SER A 188 1.90 3.77 -4.56
N ALA A 189 0.98 3.89 -5.52
CA ALA A 189 1.13 3.35 -6.87
C ALA A 189 2.29 4.04 -7.62
N GLY A 190 2.39 5.37 -7.51
CA GLY A 190 3.53 6.13 -8.04
C GLY A 190 4.86 5.68 -7.44
N TRP A 191 4.93 5.50 -6.12
CA TRP A 191 6.12 5.03 -5.42
C TRP A 191 6.50 3.61 -5.82
N ALA A 192 5.54 2.69 -5.88
CA ALA A 192 5.77 1.35 -6.40
C ALA A 192 6.37 1.38 -7.82
N ALA A 193 5.89 2.27 -8.69
CA ALA A 193 6.42 2.43 -10.05
C ALA A 193 7.87 2.93 -10.10
N GLN A 194 8.23 3.87 -9.22
CA GLN A 194 9.60 4.41 -9.12
C GLN A 194 10.58 3.40 -8.48
N LEU A 195 10.12 2.65 -7.48
CA LEU A 195 10.96 1.72 -6.72
C LEU A 195 11.16 0.39 -7.42
N GLN A 196 10.18 -0.10 -8.20
CA GLN A 196 10.21 -1.44 -8.80
C GLN A 196 11.51 -1.78 -9.53
N PRO A 197 12.13 -0.90 -10.36
CA PRO A 197 13.36 -1.25 -11.06
C PRO A 197 14.54 -1.62 -10.17
N ALA A 198 14.62 -1.06 -8.96
CA ALA A 198 15.71 -1.31 -8.02
C ALA A 198 15.31 -2.28 -6.90
N TYR A 199 14.09 -2.14 -6.38
CA TYR A 199 13.61 -2.88 -5.22
C TYR A 199 12.99 -4.23 -5.58
N ALA A 200 12.26 -4.31 -6.70
CA ALA A 200 11.55 -5.51 -7.13
C ALA A 200 11.68 -5.80 -8.64
N PRO A 201 12.92 -5.86 -9.18
CA PRO A 201 13.17 -5.99 -10.60
C PRO A 201 12.61 -7.29 -11.20
N GLU A 202 12.40 -8.32 -10.38
CA GLU A 202 11.85 -9.61 -10.79
C GLU A 202 10.33 -9.57 -11.05
N LEU A 203 9.61 -8.58 -10.51
CA LEU A 203 8.19 -8.41 -10.80
C LEU A 203 8.01 -7.94 -12.24
N ARG A 204 7.15 -8.65 -13.00
CA ARG A 204 6.84 -8.32 -14.39
C ARG A 204 5.82 -7.19 -14.48
N LEU A 205 6.14 -6.04 -13.88
CA LEU A 205 5.30 -4.85 -13.89
C LEU A 205 5.09 -4.38 -15.34
N ARG A 206 3.83 -4.31 -15.76
CA ARG A 206 3.44 -3.95 -17.13
C ARG A 206 2.97 -2.51 -17.23
N ALA A 207 2.32 -2.01 -16.19
CA ALA A 207 1.77 -0.67 -16.14
C ALA A 207 1.31 -0.30 -14.74
N VAL A 208 1.16 1.00 -14.50
CA VAL A 208 0.63 1.55 -13.25
C VAL A 208 -0.41 2.61 -13.57
N ALA A 209 -1.54 2.58 -12.85
CA ALA A 209 -2.53 3.65 -12.85
C ALA A 209 -2.57 4.31 -11.47
N ALA A 210 -2.38 5.62 -11.45
CA ALA A 210 -2.34 6.42 -10.23
C ALA A 210 -3.22 7.65 -10.41
N GLY A 211 -4.25 7.78 -9.57
CA GLY A 211 -5.18 8.91 -9.64
C GLY A 211 -5.16 9.79 -8.41
N GLY A 212 -5.51 11.07 -8.57
CA GLY A 212 -5.58 12.04 -7.47
C GLY A 212 -4.30 12.03 -6.64
N VAL A 213 -3.14 12.16 -7.28
CA VAL A 213 -1.86 11.79 -6.66
C VAL A 213 -1.32 12.94 -5.80
N PRO A 214 -1.15 12.78 -4.46
CA PRO A 214 -0.50 13.77 -3.61
C PRO A 214 1.03 13.67 -3.77
N ALA A 215 1.51 14.08 -4.94
CA ALA A 215 2.91 13.93 -5.36
C ALA A 215 3.90 14.85 -4.63
N ASP A 216 3.38 15.91 -4.00
CA ASP A 216 4.13 16.94 -3.28
C ASP A 216 3.41 17.23 -1.96
N LEU A 217 3.81 16.54 -0.89
CA LEU A 217 3.15 16.61 0.41
C LEU A 217 3.24 18.01 1.03
N HIS A 218 4.30 18.77 0.75
CA HIS A 218 4.42 20.14 1.22
C HIS A 218 3.38 21.06 0.55
N ALA A 219 3.17 20.91 -0.76
CA ALA A 219 2.12 21.66 -1.47
C ALA A 219 0.72 21.28 -1.00
N VAL A 220 0.46 19.98 -0.77
CA VAL A 220 -0.84 19.50 -0.27
C VAL A 220 -1.08 19.97 1.17
N ALA A 221 -0.11 19.85 2.08
CA ALA A 221 -0.24 20.32 3.45
C ALA A 221 -0.60 21.81 3.54
N ARG A 222 0.06 22.67 2.75
CA ARG A 222 -0.28 24.10 2.69
C ARG A 222 -1.65 24.38 2.09
N HIS A 223 -2.11 23.55 1.16
CA HIS A 223 -3.44 23.68 0.57
C HIS A 223 -4.55 23.32 1.57
N LEU A 224 -4.29 22.34 2.43
CA LEU A 224 -5.24 21.86 3.43
C LEU A 224 -5.25 22.70 4.73
N ASP A 225 -4.26 23.57 4.94
CA ASP A 225 -4.13 24.39 6.16
C ASP A 225 -5.31 25.37 6.37
N GLY A 226 -6.13 25.10 7.38
CA GLY A 226 -7.35 25.87 7.68
C GLY A 226 -8.56 25.49 6.81
N GLY A 227 -8.47 24.43 6.01
CA GLY A 227 -9.58 23.89 5.22
C GLY A 227 -10.35 22.78 5.93
N ASP A 228 -11.45 22.34 5.31
CA ASP A 228 -12.31 21.28 5.87
C ASP A 228 -11.57 19.93 5.96
N ASP A 229 -10.67 19.66 5.02
CA ASP A 229 -9.88 18.41 4.95
C ASP A 229 -8.53 18.47 5.72
N PHE A 230 -8.35 19.45 6.64
CA PHE A 230 -7.09 19.63 7.40
C PHE A 230 -6.66 18.36 8.17
N GLY A 231 -7.61 17.55 8.63
CA GLY A 231 -7.34 16.30 9.34
C GLY A 231 -6.41 15.34 8.58
N LEU A 232 -6.46 15.34 7.24
CA LEU A 232 -5.55 14.55 6.42
C LEU A 232 -4.09 15.03 6.50
N ALA A 233 -3.88 16.35 6.59
CA ALA A 233 -2.55 16.93 6.73
C ALA A 233 -1.98 16.66 8.13
N ALA A 234 -2.80 16.78 9.17
CA ALA A 234 -2.42 16.44 10.54
C ALA A 234 -2.06 14.95 10.68
N ALA A 235 -2.89 14.05 10.13
CA ALA A 235 -2.62 12.62 10.11
C ALA A 235 -1.34 12.29 9.32
N ALA A 236 -1.07 12.97 8.20
CA ALA A 236 0.17 12.78 7.45
C ALA A 236 1.40 13.23 8.25
N GLY A 237 1.27 14.27 9.08
CA GLY A 237 2.30 14.64 10.06
C GLY A 237 2.61 13.49 11.02
N ALA A 238 1.57 12.93 11.68
CA ALA A 238 1.73 11.79 12.58
C ALA A 238 2.32 10.55 11.88
N GLY A 239 1.90 10.27 10.65
CA GLY A 239 2.42 9.14 9.86
C GLY A 239 3.87 9.30 9.42
N LEU A 240 4.30 10.51 9.07
CA LEU A 240 5.70 10.79 8.77
C LEU A 240 6.56 10.71 10.04
N ASP A 241 6.09 11.22 11.18
CA ASP A 241 6.78 11.10 12.46
C ASP A 241 6.96 9.64 12.88
N ALA A 242 5.93 8.81 12.70
CA ALA A 242 6.01 7.36 12.89
C ALA A 242 7.06 6.68 12.00
N ALA A 243 7.25 7.16 10.76
CA ALA A 243 8.23 6.62 9.82
C ALA A 243 9.66 7.13 10.08
N TYR A 244 9.78 8.35 10.60
CA TYR A 244 11.04 9.09 10.79
C TYR A 244 11.08 9.69 12.21
N PRO A 245 11.44 8.90 13.24
CA PRO A 245 11.35 9.32 14.64
C PRO A 245 12.18 10.56 15.00
N GLU A 246 13.17 10.93 14.19
CA GLU A 246 13.91 12.18 14.36
C GLU A 246 13.10 13.45 14.05
N LEU A 247 11.90 13.31 13.46
CA LEU A 247 10.96 14.42 13.32
C LEU A 247 10.43 14.88 14.68
N ASP A 248 10.35 13.99 15.68
CA ASP A 248 9.98 14.26 17.07
C ASP A 248 8.82 15.25 17.17
N LEU A 249 7.71 14.92 16.50
CA LEU A 249 6.55 15.80 16.36
C LEU A 249 6.00 16.21 17.72
N ASP A 250 5.95 15.28 18.69
CA ASP A 250 5.41 15.53 20.03
C ASP A 250 6.11 16.70 20.76
N ALA A 251 7.43 16.82 20.61
CA ALA A 251 8.23 17.90 21.19
C ALA A 251 7.92 19.27 20.57
N ASP A 252 7.45 19.29 19.33
CA ASP A 252 7.11 20.51 18.60
C ASP A 252 5.63 20.90 18.75
N LEU A 253 4.79 20.08 19.38
CA LEU A 253 3.37 20.38 19.58
C LEU A 253 3.13 21.24 20.84
N ASN A 254 2.04 21.99 20.83
CA ASN A 254 1.46 22.55 22.04
C ASN A 254 0.55 21.50 22.72
N ASP A 255 0.03 21.79 23.93
CA ASP A 255 -0.84 20.85 24.67
C ASP A 255 -2.09 20.44 23.90
N ARG A 256 -2.67 21.39 23.15
CA ARG A 256 -3.85 21.12 22.30
C ARG A 256 -3.48 20.19 21.15
N GLY A 257 -2.35 20.42 20.48
CA GLY A 257 -1.85 19.58 19.39
C GLY A 257 -1.60 18.15 19.83
N ARG A 258 -0.94 17.96 20.99
CA ARG A 258 -0.74 16.63 21.58
C ARG A 258 -2.07 15.93 21.86
N ALA A 259 -3.01 16.63 22.48
CA ALA A 259 -4.33 16.05 22.77
C ALA A 259 -5.09 15.66 21.49
N LEU A 260 -5.08 16.51 20.46
CA LEU A 260 -5.76 16.26 19.20
C LEU A 260 -5.15 15.07 18.43
N LEU A 261 -3.81 14.98 18.35
CA LEU A 261 -3.17 13.86 17.65
C LEU A 261 -3.29 12.55 18.43
N ALA A 262 -3.23 12.59 19.77
CA ALA A 262 -3.51 11.41 20.58
C ALA A 262 -4.95 10.90 20.40
N ASP A 263 -5.92 11.82 20.33
CA ASP A 263 -7.32 11.50 20.06
C ASP A 263 -7.52 10.98 18.63
N ALA A 264 -6.74 11.43 17.65
CA ALA A 264 -6.80 10.97 16.26
C ALA A 264 -6.02 9.67 15.96
N ALA A 265 -5.17 9.21 16.88
CA ALA A 265 -4.29 8.05 16.65
C ALA A 265 -5.06 6.75 16.33
N GLY A 266 -6.29 6.64 16.84
CA GLY A 266 -7.19 5.52 16.57
C GLY A 266 -8.26 5.82 15.53
N ASP A 267 -8.26 6.95 14.85
CA ASP A 267 -9.39 7.35 13.99
C ASP A 267 -9.38 6.64 12.63
N CYS A 268 -10.57 6.40 12.10
CA CYS A 268 -10.75 6.10 10.68
C CYS A 268 -10.82 7.40 9.87
N VAL A 269 -10.65 7.32 8.54
CA VAL A 269 -10.59 8.51 7.66
C VAL A 269 -11.75 9.48 7.85
N GLY A 270 -12.98 8.98 8.07
CA GLY A 270 -14.16 9.83 8.28
C GLY A 270 -14.22 10.50 9.66
N ASP A 271 -13.46 10.02 10.65
CA ASP A 271 -13.40 10.62 11.99
C ASP A 271 -12.45 11.83 12.03
N LEU A 272 -11.53 11.92 11.05
CA LEU A 272 -10.57 13.03 10.92
C LEU A 272 -11.24 14.39 10.64
N ASP A 273 -12.51 14.41 10.22
CA ASP A 273 -13.33 15.62 10.05
C ASP A 273 -13.46 16.41 11.36
N LYS A 274 -13.20 15.80 12.52
CA LYS A 274 -13.13 16.51 13.81
C LYS A 274 -12.03 17.58 13.85
N LEU A 275 -11.04 17.49 12.95
CA LEU A 275 -9.95 18.44 12.80
C LEU A 275 -10.23 19.49 11.71
N ALA A 276 -11.41 19.48 11.08
CA ALA A 276 -11.79 20.42 10.03
C ALA A 276 -11.65 21.89 10.48
N GLY A 277 -11.11 22.72 9.59
CA GLY A 277 -10.92 24.15 9.80
C GLY A 277 -9.77 24.54 10.73
N LEU A 278 -9.09 23.56 11.36
CA LEU A 278 -7.87 23.82 12.13
C LEU A 278 -6.69 24.14 11.22
N ARG A 279 -5.67 24.77 11.80
CA ARG A 279 -4.41 25.10 11.16
C ARG A 279 -3.24 24.41 11.85
N PHE A 280 -2.10 24.29 11.18
CA PHE A 280 -0.86 23.85 11.83
C PHE A 280 -0.51 24.71 13.05
N SER A 281 -0.80 26.00 13.01
CA SER A 281 -0.60 26.93 14.14
C SER A 281 -1.50 26.67 15.35
N ASP A 282 -2.61 25.93 15.18
CA ASP A 282 -3.43 25.47 16.31
C ASP A 282 -2.76 24.30 17.05
N LEU A 283 -1.94 23.51 16.35
CA LEU A 283 -1.30 22.29 16.85
C LEU A 283 0.10 22.55 17.40
N SER A 284 0.84 23.49 16.82
CA SER A 284 2.24 23.77 17.15
C SER A 284 2.49 25.28 17.30
N PRO A 285 3.32 25.73 18.27
CA PRO A 285 3.73 27.12 18.39
C PRO A 285 4.80 27.52 17.36
N ILE A 286 5.33 26.57 16.59
CA ILE A 286 6.35 26.80 15.57
C ILE A 286 5.85 26.39 14.18
N ASP A 287 6.51 26.90 13.14
CA ASP A 287 6.24 26.50 11.77
C ASP A 287 6.84 25.11 11.48
N LEU A 288 6.05 24.06 11.68
CA LEU A 288 6.43 22.67 11.40
C LEU A 288 6.94 22.48 9.96
N LEU A 289 6.23 23.00 8.97
CA LEU A 289 6.57 22.84 7.55
C LEU A 289 7.83 23.63 7.15
N GLY A 290 8.14 24.69 7.90
CA GLY A 290 9.35 25.49 7.75
C GLY A 290 10.61 24.85 8.34
N GLN A 291 10.49 23.82 9.17
CA GLN A 291 11.65 23.22 9.84
C GLN A 291 12.51 22.37 8.88
N PRO A 292 13.86 22.45 8.96
CA PRO A 292 14.74 21.67 8.09
C PRO A 292 14.51 20.14 8.14
N LYS A 293 14.21 19.58 9.34
CA LYS A 293 13.94 18.15 9.51
C LYS A 293 12.71 17.70 8.72
N TRP A 294 11.64 18.50 8.76
CA TRP A 294 10.41 18.27 8.00
C TRP A 294 10.60 18.46 6.51
N GLN A 295 11.27 19.54 6.08
CA GLN A 295 11.55 19.79 4.67
C GLN A 295 12.37 18.67 4.02
N ALA A 296 13.35 18.11 4.73
CA ALA A 296 14.14 16.98 4.26
C ALA A 296 13.26 15.74 3.99
N ARG A 297 12.40 15.35 4.94
CA ARG A 297 11.54 14.17 4.79
C ARG A 297 10.39 14.39 3.81
N LEU A 298 9.83 15.60 3.73
CA LEU A 298 8.85 15.95 2.69
C LEU A 298 9.47 15.90 1.29
N ALA A 299 10.71 16.35 1.13
CA ALA A 299 11.43 16.28 -0.14
C ALA A 299 11.79 14.84 -0.53
N GLU A 300 12.21 14.01 0.44
CA GLU A 300 12.47 12.58 0.23
C GLU A 300 11.21 11.83 -0.21
N ASN A 301 10.03 12.21 0.31
CA ASN A 301 8.75 11.58 -0.04
C ASN A 301 8.05 12.23 -1.25
N ARG A 302 8.74 13.08 -2.01
CA ARG A 302 8.23 13.69 -3.23
C ARG A 302 8.38 12.77 -4.44
N LEU A 303 7.29 12.56 -5.18
CA LEU A 303 7.31 11.82 -6.45
C LEU A 303 7.88 12.67 -7.59
N GLY A 304 8.36 12.00 -8.65
CA GLY A 304 8.82 12.63 -9.90
C GLY A 304 10.34 12.74 -10.06
N SER A 305 11.12 12.41 -9.03
CA SER A 305 12.59 12.43 -9.06
C SER A 305 13.20 11.21 -9.75
N VAL A 306 12.49 10.07 -9.73
CA VAL A 306 12.90 8.82 -10.36
C VAL A 306 11.89 8.46 -11.44
N ALA A 307 12.35 8.13 -12.64
CA ALA A 307 11.48 7.78 -13.76
C ALA A 307 10.97 6.32 -13.63
N PRO A 308 9.65 6.07 -13.58
CA PRO A 308 9.11 4.74 -13.80
C PRO A 308 9.56 4.15 -15.14
N ARG A 309 9.85 2.84 -15.16
CA ARG A 309 10.24 2.11 -16.39
C ARG A 309 9.08 1.46 -17.14
N VAL A 310 7.86 1.71 -16.69
CA VAL A 310 6.62 1.18 -17.26
C VAL A 310 5.70 2.34 -17.64
N PRO A 311 4.76 2.15 -18.58
CA PRO A 311 3.74 3.15 -18.86
C PRO A 311 2.92 3.50 -17.62
N MET A 312 2.58 4.78 -17.49
CA MET A 312 1.79 5.33 -16.40
C MET A 312 0.48 5.89 -16.95
N LEU A 313 -0.65 5.54 -16.34
CA LEU A 313 -1.87 6.32 -16.45
C LEU A 313 -1.96 7.21 -15.20
N LEU A 314 -1.93 8.51 -15.41
CA LEU A 314 -2.17 9.50 -14.39
C LEU A 314 -3.53 10.16 -14.64
N TYR A 315 -4.37 10.23 -13.62
CA TYR A 315 -5.70 10.85 -13.74
C TYR A 315 -6.06 11.71 -12.54
N HIS A 316 -6.84 12.77 -12.75
CA HIS A 316 -7.10 13.76 -11.70
C HIS A 316 -8.42 14.49 -11.95
N ALA A 317 -9.24 14.66 -10.91
CA ALA A 317 -10.43 15.49 -10.96
C ALA A 317 -10.06 16.96 -11.15
N THR A 318 -10.83 17.69 -11.96
CA THR A 318 -10.62 19.13 -12.13
C THR A 318 -11.14 19.95 -10.95
N GLY A 319 -12.13 19.43 -10.21
CA GLY A 319 -12.66 20.03 -8.99
C GLY A 319 -12.03 19.51 -7.70
N ASP A 320 -10.90 18.81 -7.77
CA ASP A 320 -10.24 18.22 -6.60
C ASP A 320 -9.93 19.26 -5.52
N GLN A 321 -10.67 19.19 -4.40
CA GLN A 321 -10.55 20.09 -3.27
C GLN A 321 -9.47 19.67 -2.27
N ILE A 322 -8.99 18.42 -2.32
CA ILE A 322 -8.01 17.89 -1.37
C ILE A 322 -6.60 18.02 -1.95
N ILE A 323 -6.44 17.64 -3.22
CA ILE A 323 -5.14 17.60 -3.90
C ILE A 323 -5.21 18.51 -5.12
N PRO A 324 -4.53 19.67 -5.06
CA PRO A 324 -4.56 20.62 -6.17
C PRO A 324 -4.18 19.97 -7.50
N LEU A 325 -4.96 20.23 -8.54
CA LEU A 325 -4.68 19.75 -9.90
C LEU A 325 -3.26 20.11 -10.39
N SER A 326 -2.69 21.20 -9.85
CA SER A 326 -1.32 21.63 -10.11
C SER A 326 -0.27 20.62 -9.63
N VAL A 327 -0.51 19.91 -8.52
CA VAL A 327 0.36 18.86 -7.99
C VAL A 327 0.44 17.68 -8.97
N GLY A 328 -0.71 17.17 -9.41
CA GLY A 328 -0.76 16.09 -10.42
C GLY A 328 -0.20 16.52 -11.78
N SER A 329 -0.48 17.75 -12.21
CA SER A 329 0.05 18.32 -13.46
C SER A 329 1.57 18.50 -13.42
N ALA A 330 2.13 18.85 -12.27
CA ALA A 330 3.57 18.94 -12.06
C ALA A 330 4.23 17.55 -12.13
N LEU A 331 3.65 16.54 -11.47
CA LEU A 331 4.12 15.16 -11.54
C LEU A 331 4.14 14.64 -12.98
N ARG A 332 3.04 14.83 -13.73
CA ARG A 332 2.98 14.51 -15.17
C ARG A 332 4.15 15.15 -15.92
N SER A 333 4.37 16.44 -15.70
CA SER A 333 5.42 17.18 -16.42
C SER A 333 6.82 16.67 -16.09
N GLN A 334 7.07 16.28 -14.83
CA GLN A 334 8.34 15.69 -14.40
C GLN A 334 8.57 14.33 -15.07
N TYR A 335 7.58 13.44 -15.05
CA TYR A 335 7.66 12.15 -15.71
C TYR A 335 7.81 12.27 -17.24
N CYS A 336 7.10 13.19 -17.89
CA CYS A 336 7.25 13.43 -19.31
C CYS A 336 8.67 13.91 -19.66
N ARG A 337 9.24 14.86 -18.89
CA ARG A 337 10.64 15.29 -19.08
C ARG A 337 11.64 14.16 -18.86
N ALA A 338 11.31 13.19 -18.00
CA ALA A 338 12.13 12.02 -17.75
C ALA A 338 11.92 10.88 -18.78
N GLY A 339 11.12 11.10 -19.84
CA GLY A 339 10.91 10.13 -20.92
C GLY A 339 9.91 9.01 -20.57
N VAL A 340 9.15 9.15 -19.49
CA VAL A 340 8.14 8.16 -19.09
C VAL A 340 6.95 8.23 -20.06
N ASN A 341 6.46 7.08 -20.51
CA ASN A 341 5.24 7.00 -21.31
C ASN A 341 4.00 7.25 -20.43
N VAL A 342 3.65 8.53 -20.24
CA VAL A 342 2.52 8.95 -19.41
C VAL A 342 1.30 9.23 -20.27
N ARG A 343 0.18 8.58 -19.94
CA ARG A 343 -1.15 9.02 -20.32
C ARG A 343 -1.74 9.84 -19.17
N TRP A 344 -1.99 11.12 -19.40
CA TRP A 344 -2.64 12.03 -18.48
C TRP A 344 -4.11 12.25 -18.84
N THR A 345 -5.01 12.09 -17.88
CA THR A 345 -6.45 12.27 -18.04
C THR A 345 -6.99 13.22 -16.97
N LYS A 346 -7.47 14.40 -17.38
CA LYS A 346 -8.28 15.25 -16.49
C LYS A 346 -9.71 14.78 -16.52
N LEU A 347 -10.33 14.66 -15.35
CA LEU A 347 -11.72 14.21 -15.19
C LEU A 347 -12.59 15.42 -14.84
N PRO A 348 -13.79 15.56 -15.42
CA PRO A 348 -14.71 16.66 -15.12
C PRO A 348 -15.30 16.58 -13.70
N ALA A 349 -15.09 15.47 -12.98
CA ALA A 349 -15.44 15.28 -11.58
C ALA A 349 -15.32 16.58 -10.73
N PRO A 350 -16.40 16.94 -10.00
CA PRO A 350 -16.47 18.18 -9.23
C PRO A 350 -15.67 18.15 -7.92
N ASP A 351 -15.22 16.98 -7.47
CA ASP A 351 -14.50 16.81 -6.21
C ASP A 351 -13.51 15.63 -6.26
N HIS A 352 -12.74 15.46 -5.19
CA HIS A 352 -11.71 14.44 -5.06
C HIS A 352 -12.28 13.01 -5.14
N VAL A 353 -13.40 12.73 -4.48
CA VAL A 353 -13.97 11.37 -4.35
C VAL A 353 -14.65 10.96 -5.65
N THR A 354 -15.42 11.85 -6.27
CA THR A 354 -16.03 11.61 -7.58
C THR A 354 -14.97 11.40 -8.66
N GLY A 355 -13.77 11.98 -8.51
CA GLY A 355 -12.62 11.67 -9.35
C GLY A 355 -12.19 10.19 -9.30
N ALA A 356 -12.29 9.53 -8.15
CA ALA A 356 -12.02 8.10 -8.02
C ALA A 356 -13.09 7.27 -8.74
N VAL A 357 -14.36 7.67 -8.61
CA VAL A 357 -15.52 6.98 -9.22
C VAL A 357 -15.48 7.07 -10.74
N GLU A 358 -15.20 8.27 -11.28
CA GLU A 358 -15.08 8.47 -12.73
C GLU A 358 -13.80 7.81 -13.29
N GLY A 359 -12.67 7.97 -12.61
CA GLY A 359 -11.37 7.53 -13.08
C GLY A 359 -11.10 6.04 -12.91
N GLY A 360 -11.68 5.41 -11.89
CA GLY A 360 -11.43 4.01 -11.53
C GLY A 360 -11.75 3.02 -12.67
N PRO A 361 -12.96 3.01 -13.26
CA PRO A 361 -13.27 2.14 -14.40
C PRO A 361 -12.37 2.37 -15.61
N LEU A 362 -11.99 3.64 -15.87
CA LEU A 362 -11.03 4.00 -16.93
C LEU A 362 -9.65 3.40 -16.64
N ALA A 363 -9.17 3.49 -15.40
CA ALA A 363 -7.91 2.89 -14.97
C ALA A 363 -7.91 1.37 -15.09
N VAL A 364 -8.97 0.69 -14.65
CA VAL A 364 -9.14 -0.76 -14.80
C VAL A 364 -9.09 -1.18 -16.26
N GLY A 365 -9.84 -0.49 -17.13
CA GLY A 365 -9.84 -0.75 -18.56
C GLY A 365 -8.46 -0.56 -19.19
N TRP A 366 -7.79 0.55 -18.87
CA TRP A 366 -6.46 0.86 -19.39
C TRP A 366 -5.41 -0.17 -18.96
N LEU A 367 -5.40 -0.56 -17.68
CA LEU A 367 -4.49 -1.59 -17.14
C LEU A 367 -4.74 -2.96 -17.75
N ALA A 368 -6.01 -3.37 -17.91
CA ALA A 368 -6.37 -4.65 -18.50
C ALA A 368 -5.73 -4.83 -19.89
N LEU A 369 -5.78 -3.78 -20.73
CA LEU A 369 -5.14 -3.81 -22.05
C LEU A 369 -3.62 -4.04 -21.96
N ARG A 370 -2.94 -3.49 -20.95
CA ARG A 370 -1.48 -3.67 -20.75
C ARG A 370 -1.16 -5.07 -20.25
N LEU A 371 -2.00 -5.61 -19.37
CA LEU A 371 -1.91 -6.98 -18.89
C LEU A 371 -2.17 -7.99 -20.02
N TYR A 372 -2.97 -7.64 -21.03
CA TYR A 372 -3.15 -8.42 -22.26
C TYR A 372 -2.02 -8.23 -23.30
N GLY A 373 -0.99 -7.43 -22.98
CA GLY A 373 0.19 -7.26 -23.83
C GLY A 373 0.06 -6.20 -24.92
N LEU A 374 -0.99 -5.39 -24.92
CA LEU A 374 -1.11 -4.28 -25.87
C LEU A 374 -0.12 -3.16 -25.50
N PRO A 375 0.37 -2.36 -26.49
CA PRO A 375 1.26 -1.23 -26.25
C PRO A 375 0.51 0.02 -25.77
N ALA A 376 1.09 0.77 -24.84
CA ALA A 376 0.52 2.01 -24.32
C ALA A 376 0.93 3.22 -25.17
N SER A 377 0.03 4.17 -25.38
CA SER A 377 0.35 5.49 -25.92
C SER A 377 0.11 6.58 -24.88
N GLY A 378 1.11 7.43 -24.71
CA GLY A 378 1.09 8.57 -23.81
C GLY A 378 0.60 9.84 -24.50
N ASN A 379 0.48 10.91 -23.73
CA ASN A 379 0.26 12.28 -24.19
C ASN A 379 1.15 13.27 -23.42
N CYS A 380 2.37 12.84 -23.12
CA CYS A 380 3.50 13.76 -23.14
C CYS A 380 3.58 14.37 -24.55
#